data_AF-A0AAD7FHK9-F1
#
_entry.id   AF-A0AAD7FHK9-F1
#
_cell.length_a   1.000
_cell.length_b   1.000
_cell.length_c   1.000
_cell.angle_alpha   90.00
_cell.angle_beta   90.00
_cell.angle_gamma   90.00
#
_symmetry.space_group_name_H-M   'P 1'
#
loop_
_entity.id
_entity.type
_entity.pdbx_description
1 polymer ?
#
loop_
_entity_poly.entity_id
_entity_poly.type
_entity_poly.pdbx_seq_one_letter_code
_entity_poly.pdbx_strand_id
1 'polypeptide(L)'
;MVSIPQLREDLESLEREIERQKEVLSDLEKQRSDVQSELNSLIDPIARLPPEIFSDILLKSLPIPPTWSSLVTLLLVCRAWSALALATPSLW
;
A
#
# COMPACT_ATOMS: atom_id res chain seq x y z
N MET A 1 -26.60 -47.87 0.40
CA MET A 1 -27.37 -46.88 -0.39
C MET A 1 -27.46 -45.62 0.44
N VAL A 2 -26.93 -44.50 -0.05
CA VAL A 2 -27.09 -43.21 0.63
C VAL A 2 -28.56 -42.82 0.55
N SER A 3 -29.16 -42.48 1.68
CA SER A 3 -30.59 -42.16 1.76
C SER A 3 -30.79 -40.67 1.44
N ILE A 4 -31.83 -40.33 0.66
CA ILE A 4 -32.19 -38.95 0.31
C ILE A 4 -32.25 -38.00 1.54
N PRO A 5 -32.78 -38.41 2.71
CA PRO A 5 -32.77 -37.59 3.92
C PRO A 5 -31.36 -37.22 4.39
N GLN A 6 -30.41 -38.17 4.31
CA GLN A 6 -29.01 -37.95 4.70
C GLN A 6 -28.38 -36.85 3.85
N LEU A 7 -28.59 -36.91 2.52
CA LEU A 7 -28.08 -35.90 1.60
C LEU A 7 -28.69 -34.51 1.83
N ARG A 8 -29.94 -34.44 2.28
CA ARG A 8 -30.58 -33.15 2.61
C ARG A 8 -29.98 -32.54 3.88
N GLU A 9 -29.74 -33.36 4.90
CA GLU A 9 -29.12 -32.92 6.15
C GLU A 9 -27.66 -32.47 5.92
N ASP A 10 -26.91 -33.23 5.11
CA ASP A 10 -25.55 -32.87 4.71
C ASP A 10 -25.53 -31.54 3.91
N LEU A 11 -26.50 -31.34 3.01
CA LEU A 11 -26.64 -30.09 2.26
C LEU A 11 -26.93 -28.89 3.18
N GLU A 12 -27.88 -29.03 4.10
CA GLU A 12 -28.21 -27.97 5.08
C GLU A 12 -27.04 -27.66 6.01
N SER A 13 -26.21 -28.65 6.33
CA SER A 13 -24.98 -28.46 7.10
C SER A 13 -23.94 -27.66 6.31
N LEU A 14 -23.73 -28.02 5.04
CA LEU A 14 -22.82 -27.31 4.14
C LEU A 14 -23.27 -25.88 3.88
N GLU A 15 -24.56 -25.63 3.68
CA GLU A 15 -25.10 -24.28 3.49
C GLU A 15 -24.85 -23.39 4.71
N ARG A 16 -25.04 -23.93 5.92
CA ARG A 16 -24.73 -23.21 7.17
C ARG A 16 -23.24 -22.88 7.28
N GLU A 17 -22.38 -23.82 6.95
CA GLU A 17 -20.93 -23.60 7.00
C GLU A 17 -20.46 -22.60 5.95
N ILE A 18 -21.04 -22.62 4.73
CA ILE A 18 -20.77 -21.63 3.69
C ILE A 18 -21.14 -20.23 4.19
N GLU A 19 -22.31 -20.08 4.81
CA GLU A 19 -22.76 -18.77 5.27
C GLU A 19 -21.85 -18.24 6.41
N ARG A 20 -21.48 -19.11 7.35
CA ARG A 20 -20.50 -18.78 8.40
C ARG A 20 -19.16 -18.34 7.80
N GLN A 21 -18.67 -19.00 6.76
CA GLN A 21 -17.40 -18.63 6.12
C GLN A 21 -17.48 -17.29 5.38
N LYS A 22 -18.62 -16.94 4.80
CA LYS A 22 -18.83 -15.62 4.17
C LYS A 22 -18.79 -14.50 5.19
N GLU A 23 -19.40 -14.69 6.37
CA GLU A 23 -19.33 -13.71 7.45
C GLU A 23 -17.87 -13.46 7.87
N VAL A 24 -17.11 -14.53 8.09
CA VAL A 24 -15.68 -14.45 8.41
C VAL A 24 -14.90 -13.74 7.30
N LEU A 25 -15.19 -14.04 6.03
CA LEU A 25 -14.54 -13.38 4.90
C LEU A 25 -14.83 -11.88 4.89
N SER A 26 -16.09 -11.49 5.07
CA SER A 26 -16.52 -10.09 5.13
C SER A 26 -15.79 -9.33 6.25
N ASP A 27 -15.67 -9.92 7.44
CA ASP A 27 -14.95 -9.32 8.56
C ASP A 27 -13.45 -9.13 8.25
N LEU A 28 -12.82 -10.13 7.62
CA LEU A 28 -11.42 -10.04 7.21
C LEU A 28 -11.20 -8.99 6.11
N GLU A 29 -12.12 -8.89 5.15
CA GLU A 29 -12.06 -7.86 4.10
C GLU A 29 -12.16 -6.45 4.69
N LYS A 30 -13.04 -6.27 5.68
CA LYS A 30 -13.14 -5.00 6.42
C LYS A 30 -11.85 -4.68 7.16
N GLN A 31 -11.31 -5.62 7.93
CA GLN A 31 -10.03 -5.44 8.63
C GLN A 31 -8.89 -5.11 7.68
N ARG A 32 -8.81 -5.80 6.53
CA ARG A 32 -7.83 -5.49 5.48
C ARG A 32 -8.00 -4.06 4.98
N SER A 33 -9.24 -3.62 4.73
CA SER A 33 -9.54 -2.26 4.27
C SER A 33 -9.09 -1.20 5.28
N ASP A 34 -9.39 -1.43 6.56
CA ASP A 34 -9.01 -0.52 7.65
C ASP A 34 -7.48 -0.39 7.76
N VAL A 35 -6.76 -1.52 7.78
CA VAL A 35 -5.29 -1.54 7.82
C VAL A 35 -4.67 -0.90 6.57
N GLN A 36 -5.25 -1.14 5.39
CA GLN A 36 -4.78 -0.50 4.16
C GLN A 36 -4.96 1.01 4.19
N SER A 37 -6.08 1.49 4.75
CA SER A 37 -6.34 2.91 4.92
C SER A 37 -5.35 3.56 5.88
N GLU A 38 -5.07 2.92 7.02
CA GLU A 38 -4.03 3.39 7.95
C GLU A 38 -2.65 3.43 7.28
N LEU A 39 -2.26 2.37 6.57
CA LEU A 39 -0.99 2.32 5.86
C LEU A 39 -0.87 3.44 4.82
N ASN A 40 -1.92 3.66 4.04
CA ASN A 40 -1.96 4.75 3.06
C ASN A 40 -1.84 6.11 3.76
N SER A 41 -2.50 6.32 4.89
CA SER A 41 -2.42 7.58 5.66
C SER A 41 -1.00 7.89 6.17
N LEU A 42 -0.20 6.85 6.45
CA LEU A 42 1.19 6.99 6.89
C LEU A 42 2.17 7.24 5.73
N ILE A 43 1.87 6.73 4.53
CA ILE A 43 2.70 6.91 3.33
C ILE A 43 2.37 8.24 2.63
N ASP A 44 1.12 8.71 2.74
CA ASP A 44 0.61 9.92 2.09
C ASP A 44 1.25 11.26 2.45
N PRO A 45 1.90 11.51 3.60
CA PRO A 45 2.42 12.85 3.91
C PRO A 45 3.44 13.33 2.89
N ILE A 46 4.24 12.40 2.37
CA ILE A 46 5.28 12.66 1.37
C ILE A 46 4.68 12.64 -0.05
N ALA A 47 3.68 11.79 -0.30
CA ALA A 47 2.99 11.70 -1.59
C ALA A 47 2.04 12.88 -1.87
N ARG A 48 1.57 13.57 -0.81
CA ARG A 48 0.71 14.77 -0.88
C ARG A 48 1.48 16.08 -1.03
N LEU A 49 2.81 16.06 -0.92
CA LEU A 49 3.60 17.26 -1.17
C LEU A 49 3.50 17.63 -2.64
N PRO A 50 3.20 18.90 -2.97
CA PRO A 50 3.35 19.38 -4.33
C PRO A 50 4.79 19.12 -4.81
N PRO A 51 4.96 18.72 -6.08
CA PRO A 51 6.29 18.42 -6.63
C PRO A 51 7.26 19.59 -6.43
N GLU A 52 6.79 20.84 -6.44
CA GLU A 52 7.60 22.03 -6.23
C GLU A 52 8.21 22.08 -4.82
N ILE A 53 7.42 21.77 -3.79
CA ILE A 53 7.88 21.78 -2.39
C ILE A 53 8.86 20.63 -2.16
N PHE A 54 8.57 19.49 -2.76
CA PHE A 54 9.43 18.33 -2.66
C PHE A 54 10.80 18.57 -3.32
N SER A 55 10.84 19.16 -4.52
CA SER A 55 12.10 19.53 -5.18
C SER A 55 12.92 20.53 -4.35
N ASP A 56 12.28 21.50 -3.68
CA ASP A 56 12.96 22.43 -2.78
C ASP A 56 13.55 21.73 -1.54
N ILE A 57 12.84 20.75 -0.98
CA ILE A 57 13.36 19.89 0.10
C ILE A 57 14.60 19.13 -0.37
N LEU A 58 14.57 18.52 -1.56
CA LEU A 58 15.71 17.79 -2.12
C LEU A 58 16.93 18.70 -2.23
N LEU A 59 16.77 19.89 -2.83
CA LEU A 59 17.85 20.87 -3.00
C LEU A 59 18.44 21.34 -1.67
N LYS A 60 17.60 21.56 -0.65
CA LYS A 60 18.04 21.97 0.69
C LYS A 60 18.65 20.84 1.52
N SER A 61 18.31 19.59 1.21
CA SER A 61 18.81 18.41 1.94
C SER A 61 20.20 17.96 1.48
N LEU A 62 20.66 18.42 0.33
CA LEU A 62 21.97 18.07 -0.22
C LEU A 62 23.09 18.94 0.37
N PRO A 63 24.27 18.36 0.63
CA PRO A 63 25.45 19.15 0.94
C PRO A 63 25.81 20.05 -0.26
N ILE A 64 26.35 21.25 0.00
CA ILE A 64 26.84 22.16 -1.04
C ILE A 64 28.38 22.09 -1.04
N PRO A 65 29.04 21.62 -2.12
CA PRO A 65 28.47 21.08 -3.36
C PRO A 65 27.93 19.64 -3.22
N PRO A 66 26.94 19.25 -4.04
CA PRO A 66 26.36 17.91 -3.98
C PRO A 66 27.39 16.85 -4.40
N THR A 67 27.41 15.74 -3.67
CA THR A 67 28.25 14.59 -4.03
C THR A 67 27.44 13.57 -4.84
N TRP A 68 28.12 12.82 -5.71
CA TRP A 68 27.48 11.73 -6.45
C TRP A 68 26.81 10.71 -5.52
N SER A 69 27.45 10.40 -4.37
CA SER A 69 26.87 9.51 -3.36
C SER A 69 25.55 10.03 -2.83
N SER A 70 25.45 11.33 -2.50
CA SER A 70 24.22 11.93 -2.00
C SER A 70 23.09 11.94 -3.04
N LEU A 71 23.41 12.15 -4.32
CA LEU A 71 22.43 12.07 -5.41
C LEU A 71 21.91 10.65 -5.60
N VAL A 72 22.79 9.65 -5.56
CA VAL A 72 22.40 8.23 -5.67
C VAL A 72 21.54 7.82 -4.47
N THR A 73 21.85 8.28 -3.26
CA THR A 73 21.03 8.01 -2.07
C THR A 73 19.60 8.51 -2.25
N LEU A 74 19.39 9.71 -2.80
CA LEU A 74 18.04 10.25 -3.07
C LEU A 74 17.25 9.36 -4.04
N LEU A 75 17.91 8.83 -5.07
CA LEU A 75 17.29 7.93 -6.05
C LEU A 75 16.89 6.57 -5.47
N LEU A 76 17.51 6.15 -4.37
CA LEU A 76 17.29 4.85 -3.73
C LEU A 76 16.24 4.87 -2.61
N VAL A 77 15.73 6.04 -2.21
CA VAL A 77 14.76 6.15 -1.10
C VAL A 77 13.42 5.50 -1.46
N CYS A 78 12.78 5.96 -2.54
CA CYS A 78 11.58 5.34 -3.09
C CYS A 78 11.34 5.79 -4.54
N ARG A 79 10.37 5.18 -5.23
CA ARG A 79 10.05 5.50 -6.63
C ARG A 79 9.63 6.96 -6.85
N ALA A 80 8.91 7.55 -5.90
CA ALA A 80 8.48 8.95 -6.00
C ALA A 80 9.67 9.92 -5.89
N TRP A 81 10.59 9.68 -4.95
CA TRP A 81 11.83 10.46 -4.79
C TRP A 81 12.70 10.35 -6.05
N SER A 82 12.83 9.15 -6.59
CA SER A 82 13.59 8.89 -7.81
C SER A 82 13.01 9.63 -9.02
N ALA A 83 11.70 9.52 -9.24
CA ALA A 83 11.02 10.19 -10.34
C ALA A 83 11.18 11.72 -10.27
N LEU A 84 11.06 12.29 -9.07
CA LEU A 84 11.17 13.74 -8.92
C LEU A 84 12.61 14.26 -8.99
N ALA A 85 13.57 13.52 -8.44
CA ALA A 85 14.99 13.87 -8.53
C ALA A 85 15.48 13.85 -9.98
N LEU A 86 15.01 12.90 -10.79
CA LEU A 86 15.28 12.86 -12.24
C LEU A 86 14.56 14.00 -12.99
N ALA A 87 13.39 14.42 -12.53
CA ALA A 87 12.61 15.49 -13.15
C ALA A 87 13.08 16.91 -12.76
N THR A 88 14.02 17.05 -11.81
CA THR A 88 14.50 18.34 -11.31
C THR A 88 15.90 18.63 -11.88
N PRO A 89 16.03 19.47 -12.93
CA PRO A 89 17.32 19.68 -13.61
C PRO A 89 18.40 20.31 -12.73
N SER A 90 18.02 21.08 -11.70
CA SER A 90 18.97 21.75 -10.79
C SER A 90 19.71 20.82 -9.83
N LEU A 91 19.39 19.51 -9.83
CA LEU A 91 20.09 18.49 -9.05
C LEU A 91 21.27 17.84 -9.82
N TRP A 92 21.38 18.08 -11.13
CA TRP A 92 22.36 17.51 -12.05
C TRP A 92 23.28 18.59 -12.60
#